data_AF-A0A966ARC8-F1
#
_entry.id   AF-A0A966ARC8-F1
#
_cell.length_a   1.000
_cell.length_b   1.000
_cell.length_c   1.000
_cell.angle_alpha   90.00
_cell.angle_beta   90.00
_cell.angle_gamma   90.00
#
_symmetry.space_group_name_H-M   'P 1'
#
loop_
_entity.id
_entity.type
_entity.pdbx_description
1 polymer ?
#
loop_
_entity_poly.entity_id
_entity_poly.type
_entity_poly.pdbx_seq_one_letter_code
_entity_poly.pdbx_strand_id
1 'polypeptide(L)'
;MSLTPYNSSLVLLSILISTQTVPDTSPQVIGRSIEATPLIAFADEDTEKPTFKSPEGQEKYDLGVKSFSERLWKDADKAFKAARKNTADKSSRSHVDLFEKACSGGKLLDKVQKDIDKEKWRKAWSALMNLEKKYGETPLVDFLKETRDVIYPELFLDLATFEEPPPEPEVKARAAWPENETRITKDPDVIFEGKGALQWGAGNTGGGAFGNFAFGRLPLASLEDVVVEDYRILNISIFNEDDNFGKYVLYFGPEPLGGNQAGGGAGGFGGLGGLGGLLRNNCYSHYLTIRKKGWNHFRVDLVKDLKKDPKLTWTDILSLSLLTVPPSHKKTLVIDAVKLERL
;
A
#
# COMPACT_ATOMS: atom_id res chain seq x y z
N MET A 1 17.11 -43.44 -63.19
CA MET A 1 16.40 -44.42 -62.35
C MET A 1 16.22 -43.76 -60.99
N SER A 2 15.07 -43.42 -60.42
CA SER A 2 13.62 -43.42 -60.71
C SER A 2 13.06 -42.24 -59.89
N LEU A 3 12.44 -41.19 -60.44
CA LEU A 3 11.03 -41.04 -60.83
C LEU A 3 9.97 -41.57 -59.84
N THR A 4 9.43 -40.63 -59.01
CA THR A 4 8.00 -40.36 -58.66
C THR A 4 7.15 -41.43 -57.93
N PRO A 5 6.06 -41.08 -57.17
CA PRO A 5 5.15 -39.96 -57.45
C PRO A 5 4.55 -39.13 -56.29
N TYR A 6 4.08 -37.95 -56.73
CA TYR A 6 2.99 -37.16 -56.18
C TYR A 6 1.76 -38.02 -55.87
N ASN A 7 1.08 -37.72 -54.76
CA ASN A 7 -0.35 -37.97 -54.66
C ASN A 7 -1.05 -36.81 -53.94
N SER A 8 -1.96 -36.21 -54.69
CA SER A 8 -2.89 -35.15 -54.29
C SER A 8 -3.99 -35.74 -53.42
N SER A 9 -4.43 -35.02 -52.39
CA SER A 9 -5.77 -35.19 -51.84
C SER A 9 -6.26 -33.85 -51.29
N LEU A 10 -7.14 -33.25 -52.08
CA LEU A 10 -8.05 -32.17 -51.71
C LEU A 10 -8.94 -32.63 -50.55
N VAL A 11 -8.99 -31.85 -49.47
CA VAL A 11 -10.19 -31.74 -48.65
C VAL A 11 -10.47 -30.25 -48.49
N LEU A 12 -11.47 -29.79 -49.24
CA LEU A 12 -12.14 -28.51 -49.04
C LEU A 12 -12.86 -28.55 -47.69
N LEU A 13 -12.54 -27.62 -46.79
CA LEU A 13 -13.44 -27.24 -45.70
C LEU A 13 -13.71 -25.75 -45.78
N SER A 14 -14.86 -25.43 -46.38
CA SER A 14 -15.47 -24.12 -46.42
C SER A 14 -15.97 -23.77 -45.01
N ILE A 15 -15.45 -22.70 -44.40
CA ILE A 15 -16.09 -22.06 -43.25
C ILE A 15 -16.28 -20.58 -43.55
N LEU A 16 -17.53 -20.16 -43.39
CA LEU A 16 -18.09 -18.87 -43.70
C LEU A 16 -17.34 -17.72 -43.04
N ILE A 17 -17.10 -16.67 -43.84
CA ILE A 17 -16.84 -15.31 -43.38
C ILE A 17 -18.16 -14.80 -42.79
N SER A 18 -18.25 -14.78 -41.46
CA SER A 18 -19.26 -14.00 -40.74
C SER A 18 -18.59 -12.75 -40.21
N THR A 19 -19.00 -11.61 -40.74
CA THR A 19 -18.62 -10.28 -40.29
C THR A 19 -19.08 -10.07 -38.84
N GLN A 20 -18.18 -10.24 -37.88
CA GLN A 20 -18.39 -9.73 -36.53
C GLN A 20 -17.64 -8.41 -36.38
N THR A 21 -18.45 -7.39 -36.14
CA THR A 21 -18.11 -6.04 -35.70
C THR A 21 -17.09 -6.05 -34.56
N VAL A 22 -16.07 -5.21 -34.70
CA VAL A 22 -15.12 -4.84 -33.65
C VAL A 22 -15.90 -4.40 -32.40
N PRO A 23 -15.70 -5.00 -31.21
CA PRO A 23 -16.26 -4.46 -29.99
C PRO A 23 -15.48 -3.20 -29.61
N ASP A 24 -16.21 -2.11 -29.50
CA ASP A 24 -15.81 -0.82 -28.94
C ASP A 24 -15.27 -1.04 -27.50
N THR A 25 -13.96 -0.93 -27.31
CA THR A 25 -13.30 -1.03 -25.99
C THR A 25 -13.31 0.32 -25.27
N SER A 26 -14.48 0.95 -25.21
CA SER A 26 -14.76 2.04 -24.30
C SER A 26 -15.08 1.45 -22.92
N PRO A 27 -14.41 1.85 -21.83
CA PRO A 27 -14.70 1.33 -20.50
C PRO A 27 -16.13 1.69 -20.11
N GLN A 28 -16.99 0.68 -20.02
CA GLN A 28 -18.32 0.84 -19.46
C GLN A 28 -18.17 1.17 -17.97
N VAL A 29 -18.55 2.39 -17.61
CA VAL A 29 -18.77 2.79 -16.21
C VAL A 29 -19.95 1.97 -15.69
N ILE A 30 -19.65 0.82 -15.10
CA ILE A 30 -20.62 0.04 -14.33
C ILE A 30 -20.88 0.87 -13.07
N GLY A 31 -21.98 1.62 -13.08
CA GLY A 31 -22.55 2.21 -11.88
C GLY A 31 -22.88 1.09 -10.89
N ARG A 32 -21.96 0.82 -9.97
CA ARG A 32 -22.19 -0.08 -8.85
C ARG A 32 -23.17 0.61 -7.91
N SER A 33 -24.45 0.27 -8.05
CA SER A 33 -25.41 0.40 -6.95
C SER A 33 -24.91 -0.47 -5.82
N ILE A 34 -24.42 0.15 -4.74
CA ILE A 34 -24.09 -0.54 -3.50
C ILE A 34 -25.43 -0.94 -2.87
N GLU A 35 -25.92 -2.13 -3.20
CA GLU A 35 -26.94 -2.77 -2.37
C GLU A 35 -26.28 -3.07 -1.03
N ALA A 36 -26.68 -2.32 0.00
CA ALA A 36 -26.22 -2.49 1.36
C ALA A 36 -26.73 -3.84 1.89
N THR A 37 -25.88 -4.86 1.83
CA THR A 37 -26.08 -6.09 2.60
C THR A 37 -25.98 -5.74 4.08
N PRO A 38 -27.02 -5.95 4.90
CA PRO A 38 -26.94 -5.67 6.33
C PRO A 38 -26.13 -6.77 7.00
N LEU A 39 -24.82 -6.57 7.14
CA LEU A 39 -23.97 -7.39 8.00
C LEU A 39 -24.05 -6.84 9.42
N ILE A 40 -24.91 -7.47 10.23
CA ILE A 40 -24.82 -7.35 11.69
C ILE A 40 -23.60 -8.18 12.10
N ALA A 41 -22.44 -7.54 12.18
CA ALA A 41 -21.26 -8.10 12.84
C ALA A 41 -20.88 -7.25 14.06
N PHE A 42 -21.86 -7.06 14.96
CA PHE A 42 -21.58 -6.67 16.35
C PHE A 42 -22.35 -7.59 17.28
N ALA A 43 -21.93 -8.84 17.29
CA ALA A 43 -22.08 -9.72 18.43
C ALA A 43 -20.75 -10.45 18.59
N ASP A 44 -19.71 -9.70 18.98
CA ASP A 44 -18.67 -10.34 19.80
C ASP A 44 -19.41 -10.89 21.02
N GLU A 45 -19.38 -12.20 21.20
CA GLU A 45 -20.05 -12.94 22.27
C GLU A 45 -19.58 -12.54 23.69
N ASP A 46 -18.60 -11.64 23.81
CA ASP A 46 -17.96 -11.23 25.07
C ASP A 46 -18.17 -9.77 25.50
N THR A 47 -18.97 -8.96 24.78
CA THR A 47 -19.36 -7.63 25.29
C THR A 47 -20.72 -7.71 25.99
N GLU A 48 -20.72 -7.55 27.33
CA GLU A 48 -21.96 -7.48 28.13
C GLU A 48 -22.93 -6.47 27.49
N LYS A 49 -24.09 -6.96 27.06
CA LYS A 49 -25.15 -6.11 26.50
C LYS A 49 -25.55 -5.05 27.54
N PRO A 50 -25.79 -3.80 27.13
CA PRO A 50 -26.19 -2.75 28.06
C PRO A 50 -27.49 -3.13 28.76
N THR A 51 -27.58 -2.82 30.05
CA THR A 51 -28.75 -3.05 30.87
C THR A 51 -29.55 -1.77 31.07
N PHE A 52 -30.88 -1.91 31.12
CA PHE A 52 -31.83 -0.80 31.18
C PHE A 52 -32.78 -0.95 32.36
N LYS A 53 -33.26 0.18 32.87
CA LYS A 53 -34.23 0.27 33.97
C LYS A 53 -35.64 -0.13 33.57
N SER A 54 -35.94 -0.11 32.27
CA SER A 54 -37.27 -0.36 31.72
C SER A 54 -37.19 -1.06 30.36
N PRO A 55 -38.23 -1.81 29.97
CA PRO A 55 -38.36 -2.38 28.62
C PRO A 55 -38.30 -1.31 27.52
N GLU A 56 -38.87 -0.13 27.76
CA GLU A 56 -38.81 0.99 26.82
C GLU A 56 -37.36 1.41 26.52
N GLY A 57 -36.47 1.38 27.52
CA GLY A 57 -35.05 1.68 27.32
C GLY A 57 -34.38 0.71 26.34
N GLN A 58 -34.69 -0.59 26.46
CA GLN A 58 -34.21 -1.63 25.55
C GLN A 58 -34.76 -1.42 24.14
N GLU A 59 -36.06 -1.18 23.98
CA GLU A 59 -36.68 -0.95 22.68
C GLU A 59 -36.06 0.25 21.93
N LYS A 60 -35.74 1.34 22.65
CA LYS A 60 -35.04 2.49 22.05
C LYS A 60 -33.61 2.16 21.66
N TYR A 61 -32.91 1.33 22.42
CA TYR A 61 -31.56 0.89 22.08
C TYR A 61 -31.58 0.03 20.82
N ASP A 62 -32.48 -0.96 20.74
CA ASP A 62 -32.62 -1.85 19.59
C ASP A 62 -32.99 -1.08 18.32
N LEU A 63 -33.89 -0.10 18.43
CA LEU A 63 -34.21 0.83 17.34
C LEU A 63 -32.98 1.65 16.90
N GLY A 64 -32.17 2.09 17.87
CA GLY A 64 -30.92 2.81 17.60
C GLY A 64 -29.92 1.96 16.85
N VAL A 65 -29.70 0.71 17.27
CA VAL A 65 -28.82 -0.26 16.60
C VAL A 65 -29.29 -0.52 15.17
N LYS A 66 -30.59 -0.77 14.97
CA LYS A 66 -31.16 -0.96 13.63
C LYS A 66 -30.97 0.26 12.73
N SER A 67 -31.29 1.45 13.24
CA SER A 67 -31.12 2.70 12.48
C SER A 67 -29.64 2.97 12.16
N PHE A 68 -28.73 2.59 13.07
CA PHE A 68 -27.30 2.71 12.87
C PHE A 68 -26.78 1.78 11.78
N SER A 69 -27.21 0.50 11.77
CA SER A 69 -26.83 -0.43 10.70
C SER A 69 -27.36 -0.01 9.33
N GLU A 70 -28.53 0.64 9.29
CA GLU A 70 -29.12 1.21 8.08
C GLU A 70 -28.52 2.59 7.69
N ARG A 71 -27.46 3.04 8.38
CA ARG A 71 -26.80 4.35 8.16
C ARG A 71 -27.73 5.57 8.36
N LEU A 72 -28.82 5.41 9.10
CA LEU A 72 -29.77 6.46 9.46
C LEU A 72 -29.28 7.24 10.70
N TRP A 73 -28.12 7.90 10.59
CA TRP A 73 -27.37 8.48 11.71
C TRP A 73 -28.16 9.44 12.60
N LYS A 74 -29.09 10.21 12.02
CA LYS A 74 -29.90 11.18 12.76
C LYS A 74 -30.94 10.50 13.64
N ASP A 75 -31.54 9.42 13.16
CA ASP A 75 -32.59 8.72 13.90
C ASP A 75 -31.98 7.74 14.91
N ALA A 76 -30.85 7.12 14.55
CA ALA A 76 -30.00 6.40 15.49
C ALA A 76 -29.58 7.28 16.69
N ASP A 77 -29.03 8.48 16.45
CA ASP A 77 -28.61 9.43 17.50
C ASP A 77 -29.76 9.79 18.47
N LYS A 78 -30.97 10.01 17.95
CA LYS A 78 -32.15 10.28 18.78
C LYS A 78 -32.54 9.08 19.63
N ALA A 79 -32.53 7.88 19.04
CA ALA A 79 -32.88 6.64 19.71
C ALA A 79 -31.88 6.31 20.83
N PHE A 80 -30.57 6.44 20.57
CA PHE A 80 -29.54 6.24 21.59
C PHE A 80 -29.63 7.26 22.74
N LYS A 81 -29.88 8.54 22.46
CA LYS A 81 -30.12 9.55 23.51
C LYS A 81 -31.32 9.23 24.41
N ALA A 82 -32.36 8.62 23.84
CA ALA A 82 -33.51 8.16 24.61
C ALA A 82 -33.18 6.92 25.45
N ALA A 83 -32.48 5.95 24.87
CA ALA A 83 -32.01 4.75 25.56
C ALA A 83 -31.07 5.08 26.72
N ARG A 84 -30.13 6.01 26.52
CA ARG A 84 -29.13 6.43 27.51
C ARG A 84 -29.74 6.92 28.83
N LYS A 85 -30.87 7.63 28.75
CA LYS A 85 -31.58 8.13 29.95
C LYS A 85 -32.14 6.99 30.81
N ASN A 86 -32.37 5.83 30.20
CA ASN A 86 -32.95 4.65 30.82
C ASN A 86 -31.91 3.58 31.18
N THR A 87 -30.60 3.83 31.01
CA THR A 87 -29.58 2.84 31.39
C THR A 87 -29.56 2.62 32.91
N ALA A 88 -29.36 1.38 33.34
CA ALA A 88 -29.38 1.01 34.74
C ALA A 88 -28.08 1.41 35.47
N ASP A 89 -26.95 1.30 34.79
CA ASP A 89 -25.61 1.52 35.36
C ASP A 89 -24.71 2.41 34.47
N LYS A 90 -23.49 2.67 34.97
CA LYS A 90 -22.49 3.52 34.31
C LYS A 90 -21.83 2.83 33.10
N SER A 91 -21.63 1.51 33.15
CA SER A 91 -21.06 0.73 32.04
C SER A 91 -22.00 0.79 30.84
N SER A 92 -23.28 0.45 31.06
CA SER A 92 -24.34 0.53 30.05
C SER A 92 -24.51 1.94 29.47
N ARG A 93 -24.38 2.97 30.31
CA ARG A 93 -24.37 4.37 29.84
C ARG A 93 -23.20 4.66 28.91
N SER A 94 -22.00 4.24 29.30
CA SER A 94 -20.76 4.46 28.54
C SER A 94 -20.82 3.74 27.19
N HIS A 95 -21.39 2.53 27.16
CA HIS A 95 -21.65 1.78 25.93
C HIS A 95 -22.58 2.54 24.97
N VAL A 96 -23.71 3.04 25.47
CA VAL A 96 -24.64 3.84 24.64
C VAL A 96 -24.01 5.18 24.21
N ASP A 97 -23.17 5.80 25.05
CA ASP A 97 -22.43 7.01 24.70
C ASP A 97 -21.46 6.79 23.52
N LEU A 98 -20.85 5.61 23.39
CA LEU A 98 -20.02 5.26 22.23
C LEU A 98 -20.85 5.23 20.93
N PHE A 99 -22.08 4.71 20.98
CA PHE A 99 -23.00 4.75 19.84
C PHE A 99 -23.46 6.17 19.50
N GLU A 100 -23.74 7.02 20.49
CA GLU A 100 -24.02 8.45 20.24
C GLU A 100 -22.83 9.16 19.56
N LYS A 101 -21.61 8.89 20.04
CA LYS A 101 -20.38 9.40 19.44
C LYS A 101 -20.21 8.88 18.01
N ALA A 102 -20.46 7.60 17.76
CA ALA A 102 -20.40 6.98 16.44
C ALA A 102 -21.37 7.64 15.45
N CYS A 103 -22.60 7.95 15.86
CA CYS A 103 -23.58 8.66 15.01
C CYS A 103 -23.09 10.05 14.56
N SER A 104 -22.31 10.73 15.41
CA SER A 104 -21.69 12.01 15.03
C SER A 104 -20.59 11.82 13.98
N GLY A 105 -19.82 10.74 14.06
CA GLY A 105 -18.85 10.35 13.03
C GLY A 105 -19.52 9.91 11.73
N GLY A 106 -20.64 9.16 11.78
CA GLY A 106 -21.40 8.72 10.60
C GLY A 106 -21.85 9.88 9.70
N LYS A 107 -22.33 10.98 10.29
CA LYS A 107 -22.68 12.20 9.52
C LYS A 107 -21.49 12.82 8.77
N LEU A 108 -20.28 12.63 9.27
CA LEU A 108 -19.05 13.07 8.59
C LEU A 108 -18.62 12.03 7.55
N LEU A 109 -18.83 10.75 7.81
CA LEU A 109 -18.61 9.67 6.85
C LEU A 109 -19.46 9.84 5.60
N ASP A 110 -20.71 10.30 5.72
CA ASP A 110 -21.54 10.66 4.54
C ASP A 110 -20.89 11.75 3.66
N LYS A 111 -20.06 12.63 4.24
CA LYS A 111 -19.31 13.62 3.46
C LYS A 111 -18.11 12.99 2.74
N VAL A 112 -17.48 12.01 3.37
CA VAL A 112 -16.41 11.21 2.73
C VAL A 112 -17.00 10.45 1.55
N GLN A 113 -18.17 9.82 1.72
CA GLN A 113 -18.87 9.14 0.62
C GLN A 113 -19.16 10.11 -0.53
N LYS A 114 -19.62 11.34 -0.26
CA LYS A 114 -19.81 12.35 -1.31
C LYS A 114 -18.52 12.78 -2.03
N ASP A 115 -17.37 12.69 -1.37
CA ASP A 115 -16.08 12.95 -2.00
C ASP A 115 -15.66 11.72 -2.85
N ILE A 116 -15.96 10.50 -2.40
CA ILE A 116 -15.80 9.25 -3.19
C ILE A 116 -16.66 9.28 -4.46
N ASP A 117 -17.94 9.64 -4.35
CA ASP A 117 -18.88 9.72 -5.48
C ASP A 117 -18.44 10.77 -6.53
N LYS A 118 -17.53 11.68 -6.16
CA LYS A 118 -16.93 12.70 -7.02
C LYS A 118 -15.49 12.38 -7.40
N GLU A 119 -15.03 11.16 -7.10
CA GLU A 119 -13.68 10.66 -7.38
C GLU A 119 -12.57 11.54 -6.76
N LYS A 120 -12.88 12.24 -5.66
CA LYS A 120 -11.91 13.07 -4.92
C LYS A 120 -11.13 12.22 -3.93
N TRP A 121 -10.47 11.17 -4.43
CA TRP A 121 -9.85 10.09 -3.64
C TRP A 121 -8.91 10.60 -2.54
N ARG A 122 -7.98 11.50 -2.86
CA ARG A 122 -7.03 12.03 -1.85
C ARG A 122 -7.71 12.82 -0.73
N LYS A 123 -8.77 13.56 -1.07
CA LYS A 123 -9.56 14.33 -0.10
C LYS A 123 -10.38 13.39 0.78
N ALA A 124 -11.02 12.39 0.17
CA ALA A 124 -11.76 11.35 0.87
C ALA A 124 -10.84 10.59 1.84
N TRP A 125 -9.65 10.17 1.39
CA TRP A 125 -8.63 9.49 2.20
C TRP A 125 -8.22 10.33 3.42
N SER A 126 -7.88 11.60 3.19
CA SER A 126 -7.47 12.50 4.28
C SER A 126 -8.59 12.72 5.31
N ALA A 127 -9.85 12.79 4.87
CA ALA A 127 -11.00 12.89 5.75
C ALA A 127 -11.25 11.59 6.52
N LEU A 128 -11.13 10.43 5.86
CA LEU A 128 -11.27 9.11 6.48
C LEU A 128 -10.24 8.90 7.59
N MET A 129 -8.95 9.19 7.36
CA MET A 129 -7.89 9.04 8.37
C MET A 129 -8.16 9.88 9.63
N ASN A 130 -8.74 11.08 9.47
CA ASN A 130 -9.17 11.90 10.60
C ASN A 130 -10.36 11.29 11.36
N LEU A 131 -11.26 10.59 10.65
CA LEU A 131 -12.38 9.88 11.28
C LEU A 131 -11.89 8.65 12.03
N GLU A 132 -11.01 7.83 11.45
CA GLU A 132 -10.40 6.67 12.13
C GLU A 132 -9.72 7.09 13.43
N LYS A 133 -8.91 8.16 13.41
CA LYS A 133 -8.27 8.67 14.63
C LYS A 133 -9.26 9.06 15.73
N LYS A 134 -10.45 9.56 15.38
CA LYS A 134 -11.42 10.11 16.34
C LYS A 134 -12.50 9.12 16.77
N TYR A 135 -12.86 8.20 15.87
CA TYR A 135 -14.02 7.32 15.96
C TYR A 135 -13.67 5.83 15.77
N GLY A 136 -12.40 5.47 15.57
CA GLY A 136 -11.97 4.07 15.37
C GLY A 136 -12.18 3.16 16.60
N GLU A 137 -12.34 3.73 17.79
CA GLU A 137 -12.70 3.00 19.02
C GLU A 137 -14.22 3.00 19.28
N THR A 138 -15.03 3.37 18.28
CA THR A 138 -16.49 3.36 18.38
C THR A 138 -17.08 2.31 17.43
N PRO A 139 -18.36 1.96 17.57
CA PRO A 139 -19.04 1.08 16.61
C PRO A 139 -19.04 1.56 15.15
N LEU A 140 -18.58 2.78 14.86
CA LEU A 140 -18.37 3.26 13.50
C LEU A 140 -17.21 2.55 12.77
N VAL A 141 -16.31 1.89 13.51
CA VAL A 141 -15.04 1.35 12.98
C VAL A 141 -15.22 0.47 11.73
N ASP A 142 -16.27 -0.35 11.67
CA ASP A 142 -16.48 -1.23 10.52
C ASP A 142 -16.87 -0.45 9.27
N PHE A 143 -17.72 0.56 9.38
CA PHE A 143 -18.02 1.46 8.27
C PHE A 143 -16.78 2.25 7.81
N LEU A 144 -15.87 2.59 8.73
CA LEU A 144 -14.60 3.24 8.39
C LEU A 144 -13.69 2.28 7.61
N LYS A 145 -13.58 1.02 8.05
CA LYS A 145 -12.83 -0.04 7.34
C LYS A 145 -13.40 -0.31 5.96
N GLU A 146 -14.72 -0.46 5.82
CA GLU A 146 -15.39 -0.61 4.52
C GLU A 146 -15.06 0.57 3.59
N THR A 147 -15.10 1.79 4.12
CA THR A 147 -14.77 2.99 3.33
C THR A 147 -13.27 3.02 2.97
N ARG A 148 -12.41 2.54 3.85
CA ARG A 148 -10.97 2.39 3.60
C ARG A 148 -10.72 1.44 2.44
N ASP A 149 -11.38 0.29 2.43
CA ASP A 149 -11.23 -0.75 1.41
C ASP A 149 -11.70 -0.28 0.02
N VAL A 150 -12.60 0.71 -0.03
CA VAL A 150 -13.01 1.38 -1.28
C VAL A 150 -11.97 2.41 -1.74
N ILE A 151 -11.48 3.27 -0.84
CA ILE A 151 -10.57 4.38 -1.24
C ILE A 151 -9.15 3.88 -1.50
N TYR A 152 -8.65 2.97 -0.68
CA TYR A 152 -7.25 2.55 -0.69
C TYR A 152 -6.77 2.06 -2.07
N PRO A 153 -7.42 1.08 -2.73
CA PRO A 153 -6.95 0.57 -4.02
C PRO A 153 -7.05 1.60 -5.15
N GLU A 154 -7.92 2.62 -5.03
CA GLU A 154 -8.02 3.68 -6.02
C GLU A 154 -6.88 4.69 -5.91
N LEU A 155 -6.30 4.83 -4.71
CA LEU A 155 -5.27 5.82 -4.41
C LEU A 155 -3.87 5.22 -4.35
N PHE A 156 -3.73 3.97 -3.89
CA PHE A 156 -2.45 3.35 -3.59
C PHE A 156 -2.26 2.01 -4.28
N LEU A 157 -1.03 1.76 -4.72
CA LEU A 157 -0.56 0.44 -5.12
C LEU A 157 0.60 0.04 -4.22
N ASP A 158 0.42 -1.04 -3.47
CA ASP A 158 1.47 -1.57 -2.62
C ASP A 158 2.54 -2.27 -3.47
N LEU A 159 3.77 -1.77 -3.36
CA LEU A 159 4.94 -2.38 -3.98
C LEU A 159 5.61 -3.39 -3.05
N ALA A 160 5.59 -3.12 -1.74
CA ALA A 160 5.98 -4.08 -0.72
C ALA A 160 5.25 -3.79 0.60
N THR A 161 4.60 -4.82 1.14
CA THR A 161 3.88 -4.78 2.43
C THR A 161 4.58 -5.61 3.50
N PHE A 162 5.54 -6.47 3.12
CA PHE A 162 6.25 -7.34 4.05
C PHE A 162 5.35 -8.35 4.79
N GLU A 163 4.14 -8.57 4.27
CA GLU A 163 3.15 -9.53 4.77
C GLU A 163 3.29 -10.92 4.14
N GLU A 164 2.49 -11.87 4.64
CA GLU A 164 2.27 -13.17 4.01
C GLU A 164 0.76 -13.35 3.70
N PRO A 165 0.36 -13.53 2.43
CA PRO A 165 1.21 -13.50 1.22
C PRO A 165 1.66 -12.07 0.84
N PRO A 166 2.86 -11.90 0.22
CA PRO A 166 3.29 -10.62 -0.33
C PRO A 166 2.49 -10.23 -1.59
N PRO A 167 2.38 -8.93 -1.91
CA PRO A 167 1.87 -8.47 -3.20
C PRO A 167 2.79 -8.91 -4.34
N GLU A 168 2.24 -9.02 -5.55
CA GLU A 168 2.97 -9.51 -6.74
C GLU A 168 4.29 -8.77 -7.02
N PRO A 169 4.37 -7.42 -6.97
CA PRO A 169 5.64 -6.68 -7.14
C PRO A 169 6.74 -7.10 -6.16
N GLU A 170 6.38 -7.56 -4.96
CA GLU A 170 7.33 -7.93 -3.92
C GLU A 170 7.87 -9.36 -4.09
N VAL A 171 7.09 -10.28 -4.67
CA VAL A 171 7.43 -11.72 -4.76
C VAL A 171 8.82 -11.95 -5.37
N LYS A 172 9.10 -11.34 -6.53
CA LYS A 172 10.40 -11.46 -7.21
C LYS A 172 11.51 -10.76 -6.44
N ALA A 173 11.20 -9.64 -5.78
CA ALA A 173 12.18 -8.89 -4.99
C ALA A 173 12.66 -9.71 -3.78
N ARG A 174 11.76 -10.42 -3.09
CA ARG A 174 12.11 -11.29 -1.94
C ARG A 174 13.16 -12.34 -2.29
N ALA A 175 13.03 -12.98 -3.47
CA ALA A 175 13.96 -14.01 -3.92
C ALA A 175 15.38 -13.47 -4.18
N ALA A 176 15.54 -12.15 -4.35
CA ALA A 176 16.81 -11.48 -4.59
C ALA A 176 17.38 -10.79 -3.34
N TRP A 177 16.74 -10.96 -2.17
CA TRP A 177 17.22 -10.39 -0.92
C TRP A 177 18.48 -11.10 -0.40
N PRO A 178 19.48 -10.36 0.11
CA PRO A 178 20.65 -10.99 0.72
C PRO A 178 20.27 -11.68 2.04
N GLU A 179 20.21 -13.03 2.04
CA GLU A 179 19.73 -13.86 3.16
C GLU A 179 20.37 -13.51 4.52
N ASN A 180 21.66 -13.17 4.53
CA ASN A 180 22.40 -12.84 5.76
C ASN A 180 22.23 -11.38 6.24
N GLU A 181 21.53 -10.54 5.46
CA GLU A 181 21.33 -9.12 5.75
C GLU A 181 19.86 -8.75 5.94
N THR A 182 18.92 -9.56 5.46
CA THR A 182 17.49 -9.24 5.49
C THR A 182 16.69 -10.22 6.35
N ARG A 183 15.71 -9.71 7.09
CA ARG A 183 14.67 -10.52 7.74
C ARG A 183 13.37 -9.75 7.85
N ILE A 184 12.24 -10.44 7.85
CA ILE A 184 10.95 -9.83 8.20
C ILE A 184 10.83 -9.82 9.73
N THR A 185 10.67 -8.63 10.31
CA THR A 185 10.38 -8.46 11.74
C THR A 185 8.87 -8.42 11.98
N LYS A 186 8.44 -8.93 13.14
CA LYS A 186 7.05 -8.89 13.64
C LYS A 186 6.92 -8.07 14.93
N ASP A 187 7.95 -7.27 15.22
CA ASP A 187 8.01 -6.44 16.43
C ASP A 187 7.10 -5.20 16.26
N PRO A 188 6.03 -5.06 17.06
CA PRO A 188 5.05 -3.98 16.90
C PRO A 188 5.64 -2.58 17.13
N ASP A 189 6.77 -2.45 17.84
CA ASP A 189 7.39 -1.15 18.12
C ASP A 189 8.06 -0.54 16.87
N VAL A 190 8.36 -1.39 15.88
CA VAL A 190 9.07 -1.02 14.65
C VAL A 190 8.29 -1.40 13.38
N ILE A 191 6.99 -1.64 13.50
CA ILE A 191 6.05 -1.79 12.37
C ILE A 191 5.27 -0.48 12.22
N PHE A 192 5.18 0.03 11.00
CA PHE A 192 4.40 1.22 10.67
C PHE A 192 3.02 0.86 10.13
N GLU A 193 2.93 -0.16 9.28
CA GLU A 193 1.69 -0.63 8.67
C GLU A 193 1.64 -2.16 8.64
N GLY A 194 0.46 -2.74 8.82
CA GLY A 194 0.29 -4.19 8.82
C GLY A 194 0.84 -4.88 10.09
N LYS A 195 1.48 -6.03 9.88
CA LYS A 195 1.98 -6.99 10.87
C LYS A 195 3.45 -7.34 10.64
N GLY A 196 4.05 -6.94 9.52
CA GLY A 196 5.44 -7.21 9.17
C GLY A 196 6.16 -5.97 8.65
N ALA A 197 7.45 -5.91 8.87
CA ALA A 197 8.34 -4.92 8.25
C ALA A 197 9.67 -5.56 7.87
N LEU A 198 10.35 -5.01 6.86
CA LEU A 198 11.64 -5.54 6.42
C LEU A 198 12.77 -4.92 7.22
N GLN A 199 13.47 -5.73 8.00
CA GLN A 199 14.73 -5.35 8.60
C GLN A 199 15.88 -5.65 7.64
N TRP A 200 16.70 -4.64 7.36
CA TRP A 200 17.87 -4.74 6.49
C TRP A 200 19.13 -4.23 7.19
N GLY A 201 20.11 -5.11 7.37
CA GLY A 201 21.44 -4.81 7.87
C GLY A 201 22.34 -4.27 6.76
N ALA A 202 22.23 -2.99 6.46
CA ALA A 202 23.14 -2.28 5.57
C ALA A 202 24.58 -2.26 6.14
N GLY A 203 25.42 -3.18 5.69
CA GLY A 203 26.88 -3.15 5.88
C GLY A 203 27.52 -4.44 6.39
N ASN A 204 28.71 -4.69 5.85
CA ASN A 204 29.66 -5.79 6.10
C ASN A 204 29.44 -7.09 5.30
N THR A 205 29.76 -7.04 4.01
CA THR A 205 30.27 -8.21 3.28
C THR A 205 31.70 -8.46 3.75
N GLY A 206 31.91 -9.44 4.61
CA GLY A 206 33.24 -9.78 5.13
C GLY A 206 34.25 -9.98 4.00
N GLY A 207 35.44 -9.39 4.14
CA GLY A 207 36.59 -9.59 3.25
C GLY A 207 37.22 -8.27 2.81
N GLY A 208 38.41 -7.98 3.32
CA GLY A 208 39.19 -6.82 2.92
C GLY A 208 39.60 -6.82 1.45
N ALA A 209 39.91 -5.62 0.97
CA ALA A 209 40.62 -5.29 -0.28
C ALA A 209 39.87 -5.57 -1.60
N PHE A 210 39.62 -4.46 -2.30
CA PHE A 210 39.54 -4.29 -3.75
C PHE A 210 38.64 -5.27 -4.55
N GLY A 211 37.45 -4.76 -4.88
CA GLY A 211 36.60 -5.30 -5.94
C GLY A 211 35.36 -6.03 -5.42
N ASN A 212 34.19 -5.53 -5.85
CA ASN A 212 32.88 -6.21 -5.90
C ASN A 212 31.82 -6.04 -4.80
N PHE A 213 32.07 -5.49 -3.59
CA PHE A 213 30.99 -5.40 -2.58
C PHE A 213 30.93 -4.10 -1.76
N ALA A 214 31.39 -2.99 -2.31
CA ALA A 214 31.38 -1.70 -1.59
C ALA A 214 30.02 -0.97 -1.60
N PHE A 215 28.90 -1.65 -1.86
CA PHE A 215 27.54 -1.06 -1.89
C PHE A 215 26.52 -2.02 -1.30
N GLY A 216 25.78 -1.56 -0.30
CA GLY A 216 24.58 -2.26 0.17
C GLY A 216 23.46 -2.04 -0.84
N ARG A 217 22.82 -3.13 -1.28
CA ARG A 217 21.67 -3.11 -2.18
C ARG A 217 20.53 -3.92 -1.61
N LEU A 218 19.34 -3.36 -1.69
CA LEU A 218 18.10 -4.06 -1.37
C LEU A 218 17.07 -3.88 -2.49
N PRO A 219 16.73 -4.93 -3.25
CA PRO A 219 15.56 -4.94 -4.12
C PRO A 219 14.30 -4.73 -3.27
N LEU A 220 13.48 -3.73 -3.61
CA LEU A 220 12.22 -3.46 -2.90
C LEU A 220 11.01 -4.00 -3.68
N ALA A 221 11.01 -3.86 -5.00
CA ALA A 221 9.93 -4.35 -5.86
C ALA A 221 10.40 -4.58 -7.30
N SER A 222 9.76 -5.54 -7.99
CA SER A 222 9.75 -5.67 -9.44
C SER A 222 8.58 -4.85 -10.00
N LEU A 223 8.85 -4.07 -11.04
CA LEU A 223 7.89 -3.12 -11.62
C LEU A 223 7.44 -3.53 -13.04
N GLU A 224 7.76 -4.76 -13.47
CA GLU A 224 7.55 -5.24 -14.85
C GLU A 224 6.12 -5.04 -15.36
N ASP A 225 5.13 -5.27 -14.49
CA ASP A 225 3.70 -5.17 -14.84
C ASP A 225 3.03 -3.94 -14.20
N VAL A 226 3.82 -3.00 -13.65
CA VAL A 226 3.31 -1.81 -12.99
C VAL A 226 3.31 -0.63 -13.98
N VAL A 227 2.13 -0.10 -14.27
CA VAL A 227 1.99 1.16 -15.03
C VAL A 227 2.32 2.34 -14.10
N VAL A 228 3.61 2.65 -13.97
CA VAL A 228 4.09 3.67 -13.03
C VAL A 228 3.57 5.07 -13.38
N GLU A 229 3.28 5.35 -14.66
CA GLU A 229 2.73 6.62 -15.14
C GLU A 229 1.40 7.02 -14.50
N ASP A 230 0.60 6.04 -14.07
CA ASP A 230 -0.66 6.28 -13.36
C ASP A 230 -0.43 6.84 -11.95
N TYR A 231 0.81 6.74 -11.46
CA TYR A 231 1.21 7.15 -10.12
C TYR A 231 2.17 8.32 -10.18
N ARG A 232 2.05 9.17 -9.17
CA ARG A 232 2.83 10.40 -9.09
C ARG A 232 3.81 10.40 -7.94
N ILE A 233 3.51 9.65 -6.90
CA ILE A 233 4.23 9.71 -5.64
C ILE A 233 4.66 8.30 -5.24
N LEU A 234 5.92 8.13 -4.84
CA LEU A 234 6.37 6.96 -4.07
C LEU A 234 6.39 7.32 -2.59
N ASN A 235 5.66 6.55 -1.79
CA ASN A 235 5.73 6.56 -0.34
C ASN A 235 6.65 5.43 0.12
N ILE A 236 7.55 5.73 1.06
CA ILE A 236 8.41 4.76 1.73
C ILE A 236 8.67 5.22 3.16
N SER A 237 8.47 4.32 4.12
CA SER A 237 8.76 4.56 5.54
C SER A 237 10.03 3.81 5.94
N ILE A 238 10.95 4.50 6.60
CA ILE A 238 12.21 3.92 7.08
C ILE A 238 12.39 4.29 8.55
N PHE A 239 12.55 3.28 9.39
CA PHE A 239 12.92 3.40 10.78
C PHE A 239 14.42 3.13 10.96
N ASN A 240 15.05 3.90 11.82
CA ASN A 240 16.45 3.75 12.22
C ASN A 240 16.62 3.99 13.73
N GLU A 241 17.64 3.38 14.32
CA GLU A 241 17.93 3.53 15.74
C GLU A 241 19.03 4.57 16.06
N ASP A 242 19.80 4.99 15.05
CA ASP A 242 20.94 5.90 15.20
C ASP A 242 20.70 7.30 14.59
N ASP A 243 21.26 8.32 15.23
CA ASP A 243 21.06 9.75 14.91
C ASP A 243 21.79 10.24 13.63
N ASN A 244 22.49 9.38 12.90
CA ASN A 244 23.10 9.76 11.63
C ASN A 244 23.36 8.55 10.72
N PHE A 245 22.36 8.19 9.92
CA PHE A 245 22.40 6.94 9.17
C PHE A 245 23.10 7.05 7.81
N GLY A 246 23.12 8.25 7.21
CA GLY A 246 23.83 8.53 5.96
C GLY A 246 22.87 8.81 4.78
N LYS A 247 23.43 8.84 3.57
CA LYS A 247 22.69 9.08 2.32
C LYS A 247 22.37 7.75 1.64
N TYR A 248 21.11 7.58 1.31
CA TYR A 248 20.59 6.44 0.56
C TYR A 248 20.16 6.91 -0.83
N VAL A 249 20.08 5.99 -1.78
CA VAL A 249 19.58 6.26 -3.12
C VAL A 249 18.45 5.30 -3.45
N LEU A 250 17.29 5.85 -3.76
CA LEU A 250 16.27 5.13 -4.49
C LEU A 250 16.72 5.04 -5.93
N TYR A 251 16.83 3.82 -6.42
CA TYR A 251 17.25 3.50 -7.78
C TYR A 251 16.10 2.81 -8.50
N PHE A 252 15.75 3.35 -9.67
CA PHE A 252 14.81 2.78 -10.60
C PHE A 252 15.58 2.40 -11.86
N GLY A 253 15.62 1.12 -12.20
CA GLY A 253 16.44 0.64 -13.31
C GLY A 253 15.70 -0.31 -14.24
N PRO A 254 16.22 -0.46 -15.47
CA PRO A 254 15.60 -1.31 -16.47
C PRO A 254 15.79 -2.80 -16.23
N GLU A 255 16.71 -3.16 -15.35
CA GLU A 255 16.86 -4.52 -14.87
C GLU A 255 17.03 -4.47 -13.35
N PRO A 256 16.59 -5.51 -12.62
CA PRO A 256 17.06 -5.72 -11.27
C PRO A 256 18.59 -5.74 -11.31
N LEU A 257 19.23 -4.86 -10.55
CA LEU A 257 20.68 -4.79 -10.55
C LEU A 257 21.25 -6.18 -10.24
N GLY A 258 22.16 -6.69 -11.07
CA GLY A 258 22.95 -7.90 -10.80
C GLY A 258 24.15 -7.59 -9.90
N GLY A 259 24.75 -8.61 -9.27
CA GLY A 259 25.94 -8.44 -8.40
C GLY A 259 27.16 -7.82 -9.11
N ASN A 260 27.25 -7.93 -10.45
CA ASN A 260 28.39 -7.44 -11.24
C ASN A 260 28.18 -6.05 -11.90
N GLN A 261 26.96 -5.51 -11.97
CA GLN A 261 26.67 -4.29 -12.75
C GLN A 261 27.02 -2.98 -12.02
N ALA A 262 27.10 -2.98 -10.68
CA ALA A 262 27.45 -1.79 -9.89
C ALA A 262 28.98 -1.55 -9.75
N GLY A 263 29.82 -2.45 -10.31
CA GLY A 263 31.26 -2.54 -10.04
C GLY A 263 32.21 -2.06 -11.14
N GLY A 264 31.70 -1.46 -12.22
CA GLY A 264 32.50 -1.13 -13.42
C GLY A 264 33.46 0.06 -13.34
N GLY A 265 34.01 0.43 -12.17
CA GLY A 265 35.08 1.43 -12.14
C GLY A 265 35.45 1.96 -10.77
N ALA A 266 36.76 2.14 -10.57
CA ALA A 266 37.35 2.72 -9.37
C ALA A 266 36.85 4.16 -9.16
N GLY A 267 35.87 4.28 -8.27
CA GLY A 267 35.43 5.54 -7.70
C GLY A 267 34.07 5.32 -7.08
N GLY A 268 33.91 5.71 -5.81
CA GLY A 268 32.64 5.71 -5.12
C GLY A 268 31.60 6.61 -5.80
N PHE A 269 30.71 7.23 -5.03
CA PHE A 269 29.68 8.14 -5.56
C PHE A 269 30.15 9.22 -6.57
N GLY A 270 31.46 9.50 -6.68
CA GLY A 270 32.05 10.46 -7.62
C GLY A 270 32.79 9.89 -8.85
N GLY A 271 32.94 8.57 -9.02
CA GLY A 271 33.71 7.98 -10.13
C GLY A 271 32.93 7.80 -11.43
N LEU A 272 33.59 8.02 -12.57
CA LEU A 272 33.02 7.89 -13.93
C LEU A 272 32.73 6.43 -14.36
N GLY A 273 33.24 5.42 -13.66
CA GLY A 273 32.95 4.00 -13.96
C GLY A 273 32.12 3.25 -12.90
N GLY A 274 31.98 3.77 -11.67
CA GLY A 274 31.27 3.08 -10.58
C GLY A 274 29.78 3.45 -10.48
N LEU A 275 29.20 3.37 -9.26
CA LEU A 275 27.83 3.83 -8.95
C LEU A 275 27.56 5.26 -9.46
N GLY A 276 28.58 6.13 -9.50
CA GLY A 276 28.49 7.45 -10.12
C GLY A 276 28.17 7.41 -11.63
N GLY A 277 28.65 6.41 -12.37
CA GLY A 277 28.30 6.13 -13.77
C GLY A 277 26.92 5.49 -13.91
N LEU A 278 26.58 4.52 -13.05
CA LEU A 278 25.26 3.89 -13.01
C LEU A 278 24.14 4.88 -12.66
N LEU A 279 24.40 5.83 -11.75
CA LEU A 279 23.46 6.91 -11.42
C LEU A 279 23.50 8.07 -12.43
N ARG A 280 24.42 8.06 -13.38
CA ARG A 280 24.49 9.05 -14.47
C ARG A 280 23.70 8.60 -15.69
N ASN A 281 23.71 7.31 -16.00
CA ASN A 281 23.12 6.75 -17.21
C ASN A 281 22.27 5.52 -16.87
N ASN A 282 21.19 5.32 -17.60
CA ASN A 282 20.34 4.13 -17.57
C ASN A 282 19.59 3.90 -16.24
N CYS A 283 19.13 4.97 -15.59
CA CYS A 283 18.27 4.88 -14.41
C CYS A 283 17.49 6.16 -14.14
N TYR A 284 16.47 6.05 -13.28
CA TYR A 284 16.01 7.18 -12.47
C TYR A 284 16.50 7.03 -11.03
N SER A 285 16.81 8.14 -10.37
CA SER A 285 17.31 8.09 -9.00
C SER A 285 16.90 9.27 -8.14
N HIS A 286 16.84 9.04 -6.83
CA HIS A 286 16.59 10.07 -5.84
C HIS A 286 17.37 9.81 -4.55
N TYR A 287 17.94 10.85 -3.95
CA TYR A 287 18.70 10.75 -2.71
C TYR A 287 17.79 10.90 -1.49
N LEU A 288 17.75 9.87 -0.64
CA LEU A 288 17.11 9.94 0.67
C LEU A 288 18.16 10.27 1.73
N THR A 289 17.84 11.22 2.61
CA THR A 289 18.69 11.56 3.76
C THR A 289 17.93 11.27 5.05
N ILE A 290 18.38 10.28 5.81
CA ILE A 290 17.80 9.92 7.11
C ILE A 290 18.49 10.77 8.19
N ARG A 291 17.74 11.66 8.84
CA ARG A 291 18.31 12.73 9.69
C ARG A 291 18.05 12.58 11.18
N LYS A 292 17.11 11.73 11.57
CA LYS A 292 16.68 11.54 12.95
C LYS A 292 16.50 10.06 13.21
N LYS A 293 16.64 9.67 14.48
CA LYS A 293 16.19 8.38 15.00
C LYS A 293 14.66 8.23 14.87
N GLY A 294 14.20 7.00 14.71
CA GLY A 294 12.80 6.63 14.60
C GLY A 294 12.28 6.65 13.17
N TRP A 295 10.95 6.80 13.03
CA TRP A 295 10.32 6.79 11.71
C TRP A 295 10.60 8.05 10.90
N ASN A 296 11.10 7.82 9.68
CA ASN A 296 11.30 8.80 8.62
C ASN A 296 10.40 8.40 7.45
N HIS A 297 9.43 9.25 7.11
CA HIS A 297 8.51 9.03 6.00
C HIS A 297 8.93 9.87 4.81
N PHE A 298 9.15 9.22 3.68
CA PHE A 298 9.52 9.89 2.44
C PHE A 298 8.37 9.81 1.46
N ARG A 299 8.07 10.97 0.86
CA ARG A 299 7.07 11.13 -0.20
C ARG A 299 7.77 11.74 -1.39
N VAL A 300 8.15 10.90 -2.35
CA VAL A 300 9.00 11.26 -3.49
C VAL A 300 8.11 11.48 -4.71
N ASP A 301 8.14 12.69 -5.27
CA ASP A 301 7.46 12.99 -6.52
C ASP A 301 8.23 12.40 -7.70
N LEU A 302 7.64 11.38 -8.33
CA LEU A 302 8.23 10.58 -9.40
C LEU A 302 8.52 11.38 -10.68
N VAL A 303 8.04 12.62 -10.78
CA VAL A 303 8.28 13.49 -11.93
C VAL A 303 9.18 14.67 -11.58
N LYS A 304 9.03 15.26 -10.39
CA LYS A 304 9.80 16.44 -9.97
C LYS A 304 11.11 16.09 -9.26
N ASP A 305 11.11 15.04 -8.45
CA ASP A 305 12.20 14.80 -7.51
C ASP A 305 13.24 13.83 -8.04
N LEU A 306 12.90 13.03 -9.06
CA LEU A 306 13.81 12.08 -9.68
C LEU A 306 14.79 12.79 -10.61
N LYS A 307 16.07 12.45 -10.49
CA LYS A 307 17.01 12.60 -11.59
C LYS A 307 16.71 11.53 -12.63
N LYS A 308 16.32 11.94 -13.83
CA LYS A 308 15.93 11.03 -14.92
C LYS A 308 16.98 10.96 -16.02
N ASP A 309 17.24 9.76 -16.53
CA ASP A 309 17.89 9.60 -17.83
C ASP A 309 16.86 9.91 -18.93
N PRO A 310 17.08 10.90 -19.82
CA PRO A 310 16.15 11.25 -20.87
C PRO A 310 15.96 10.17 -21.94
N LYS A 311 16.79 9.13 -21.96
CA LYS A 311 16.67 8.00 -22.90
C LYS A 311 15.75 6.90 -22.41
N LEU A 312 15.33 6.95 -21.15
CA LEU A 312 14.42 5.99 -20.57
C LEU A 312 13.01 6.55 -20.51
N THR A 313 12.06 5.63 -20.54
CA THR A 313 10.65 5.81 -20.22
C THR A 313 10.31 4.88 -19.06
N TRP A 314 9.13 5.05 -18.45
CA TRP A 314 8.74 4.20 -17.33
C TRP A 314 8.51 2.73 -17.74
N THR A 315 8.13 2.47 -18.99
CA THR A 315 8.05 1.10 -19.53
C THR A 315 9.40 0.41 -19.62
N ASP A 316 10.49 1.18 -19.68
CA ASP A 316 11.84 0.62 -19.64
C ASP A 316 12.25 0.23 -18.21
N ILE A 317 11.57 0.71 -17.16
CA ILE A 317 11.94 0.52 -15.76
C ILE A 317 11.28 -0.73 -15.19
N LEU A 318 12.08 -1.72 -14.78
CA LEU A 318 11.58 -3.01 -14.29
C LEU A 318 11.86 -3.25 -12.80
N SER A 319 12.60 -2.37 -12.11
CA SER A 319 12.96 -2.58 -10.71
C SER A 319 13.07 -1.31 -9.88
N LEU A 320 12.74 -1.44 -8.60
CA LEU A 320 13.02 -0.48 -7.53
C LEU A 320 14.01 -1.09 -6.54
N SER A 321 15.11 -0.39 -6.27
CA SER A 321 16.12 -0.78 -5.29
C SER A 321 16.49 0.37 -4.36
N LEU A 322 16.83 0.03 -3.12
CA LEU A 322 17.47 0.94 -2.18
C LEU A 322 18.97 0.67 -2.15
N LEU A 323 19.77 1.69 -2.44
CA LEU A 323 21.23 1.62 -2.48
C LEU A 323 21.84 2.45 -1.36
N THR A 324 22.95 1.98 -0.83
CA THR A 324 23.78 2.73 0.12
C THR A 324 25.26 2.36 -0.02
N VAL A 325 26.15 3.28 0.31
CA VAL A 325 27.56 2.90 0.57
C VAL A 325 27.61 2.29 1.96
N PRO A 326 28.28 1.14 2.17
CA PRO A 326 28.45 0.53 3.46
C PRO A 326 28.95 1.60 4.42
N PRO A 327 28.18 1.90 5.47
CA PRO A 327 28.68 2.75 6.52
C PRO A 327 29.93 2.09 7.12
N SER A 328 30.80 2.87 7.75
CA SER A 328 32.02 2.35 8.40
C SER A 328 31.73 1.28 9.47
N HIS A 329 30.47 1.17 9.90
CA HIS A 329 29.96 0.16 10.83
C HIS A 329 28.63 -0.38 10.28
N LYS A 330 28.31 -1.65 10.57
CA LYS A 330 27.03 -2.26 10.20
C LYS A 330 25.88 -1.44 10.78
N LYS A 331 24.87 -1.21 9.94
CA LYS A 331 23.74 -0.35 10.23
C LYS A 331 22.45 -1.09 9.90
N THR A 332 21.53 -1.17 10.85
CA THR A 332 20.22 -1.81 10.65
C THR A 332 19.14 -0.77 10.37
N LEU A 333 18.40 -0.96 9.28
CA LEU A 333 17.16 -0.25 8.97
C LEU A 333 15.97 -1.18 9.13
N VAL A 334 14.81 -0.61 9.45
CA VAL A 334 13.51 -1.25 9.21
C VAL A 334 12.77 -0.44 8.17
N ILE A 335 12.24 -1.10 7.14
CA ILE A 335 11.57 -0.51 5.99
C ILE A 335 10.14 -1.02 5.95
N ASP A 336 9.20 -0.12 5.68
CA ASP A 336 7.77 -0.42 5.65
C ASP A 336 7.03 0.53 4.70
N ALA A 337 5.78 0.19 4.34
CA ALA A 337 4.85 0.98 3.54
C ALA A 337 5.46 1.48 2.23
N VAL A 338 6.06 0.59 1.44
CA VAL A 338 6.58 0.92 0.10
C VAL A 338 5.43 0.85 -0.89
N LYS A 339 4.92 2.01 -1.30
CA LYS A 339 3.73 2.08 -2.15
C LYS A 339 3.69 3.29 -3.05
N LEU A 340 3.07 3.13 -4.22
CA LEU A 340 2.79 4.21 -5.14
C LEU A 340 1.46 4.88 -4.78
N GLU A 341 1.36 6.18 -5.02
CA GLU A 341 0.17 7.00 -4.80
C GLU A 341 -0.19 7.77 -6.07
N ARG A 342 -1.48 7.71 -6.44
CA ARG A 342 -2.09 8.53 -7.48
C ARG A 342 -2.38 9.95 -6.94
N LEU A 343 -2.25 10.98 -7.78
CA LEU A 343 -2.54 12.38 -7.40
C LEU A 343 -3.82 12.92 -8.02
#